data_AF-A0A812ZWG7-F1
#
_entry.id   AF-A0A812ZWG7-F1
#
_cell.length_a   1.000
_cell.length_b   1.000
_cell.length_c   1.000
_cell.angle_alpha   90.00
_cell.angle_beta   90.00
_cell.angle_gamma   90.00
#
_symmetry.space_group_name_H-M   'P 1'
#
loop_
_entity.id
_entity.type
_entity.pdbx_description
1 polymer ?
#
loop_
_entity_poly.entity_id
_entity_poly.type
_entity_poly.pdbx_seq_one_letter_code
_entity_poly.pdbx_strand_id
1 'polypeptide(L)'
;MADQEVDEIQVALGQLFRAYDLDESGLLSREQFIAIEMRIHYEEGQVYRGDSGNAKMTLADRDSNGSLDFEEFQERMLTAYQEMGMSRVEVLEHMAQQTNQALDERARMGPRYHAGIRFSLRRIFALVDLANDGLVPPENWVSAQKTVATQVGDDLQAGWIDEASFQTADTNGDGVLDINEFLEASFLRFEAETRPVESILQTVQRIEEVLAEKREVGCKETPPVTIYVQAAEKAPFQPPSASWQSEPTEPDEPNEAWKDCGEVALPLNLTAAEDVMALLRLHLRLAHDTWISVFYLGPTKEGGRTTTLLKERPGGESNTTEMLNYFYKPNAELKLYVKNMRKRPSLLLKQPRAFPEERDGLFAQRIGATWALDWETQLLGVGEAVPARPLVMQVGDTLILEVPQTDQSGEYRYMVNVYMDKTDVLSKPVNEVIEVKAPKKGKKGGPEPDPLLQLTFVALQEGKCVIFADVSWEDQEEKLCLTHKLLAPVAKNTVARIGPIEAEIQKAVGGKGDKGALQWWTGDKWAGKKKKPKK
;
A
#
# COMPACT_ATOMS: atom_id res chain seq x y z
N MET A 1 -7.93 -17.42 -56.67
CA MET A 1 -7.64 -15.99 -56.42
C MET A 1 -8.94 -15.16 -56.38
N ALA A 2 -10.04 -15.70 -55.87
CA ALA A 2 -11.35 -15.03 -55.86
C ALA A 2 -12.04 -15.07 -54.47
N ASP A 3 -11.30 -15.46 -53.42
CA ASP A 3 -11.78 -15.61 -52.03
C ASP A 3 -11.04 -14.66 -51.06
N GLN A 4 -10.39 -13.59 -51.56
CA GLN A 4 -9.51 -12.74 -50.76
C GLN A 4 -9.70 -11.23 -50.91
N GLU A 5 -10.68 -10.77 -51.70
CA GLU A 5 -11.23 -9.43 -51.48
C GLU A 5 -12.24 -9.58 -50.34
N VAL A 6 -11.75 -9.45 -49.11
CA VAL A 6 -12.62 -9.16 -47.97
C VAL A 6 -13.45 -7.96 -48.40
N ASP A 7 -14.78 -8.11 -48.44
CA ASP A 7 -15.67 -7.07 -48.95
C ASP A 7 -15.44 -5.78 -48.17
N GLU A 8 -14.88 -4.76 -48.83
CA GLU A 8 -14.52 -3.49 -48.20
C GLU A 8 -15.69 -2.87 -47.44
N ILE A 9 -16.92 -3.10 -47.92
CA ILE A 9 -18.15 -2.67 -47.24
C ILE A 9 -18.31 -3.37 -45.89
N GLN A 10 -18.02 -4.67 -45.81
CA GLN A 10 -18.09 -5.43 -44.57
C GLN A 10 -17.04 -4.93 -43.56
N VAL A 11 -15.84 -4.58 -44.01
CA VAL A 11 -14.80 -3.98 -43.15
C VAL A 11 -15.25 -2.63 -42.62
N ALA A 12 -15.78 -1.77 -43.49
CA ALA A 12 -16.30 -0.45 -43.12
C ALA A 12 -17.49 -0.53 -42.16
N LEU A 13 -18.43 -1.46 -42.38
CA LEU A 13 -19.53 -1.76 -41.45
C LEU A 13 -19.02 -2.23 -40.11
N GLY A 14 -18.01 -3.10 -40.09
CA GLY A 14 -17.39 -3.57 -38.84
C GLY A 14 -16.74 -2.42 -38.07
N GLN A 15 -16.11 -1.46 -38.76
CA GLN A 15 -15.55 -0.27 -38.13
C GLN A 15 -16.65 0.64 -37.56
N LEU A 16 -17.73 0.85 -38.32
CA LEU A 16 -18.88 1.63 -37.86
C LEU A 16 -19.56 0.98 -36.65
N PHE A 17 -19.82 -0.32 -36.70
CA PHE A 17 -20.39 -1.07 -35.58
C PHE A 17 -19.54 -0.92 -34.33
N ARG A 18 -18.22 -1.13 -34.44
CA ARG A 18 -17.29 -0.92 -33.32
C ARG A 18 -17.26 0.52 -32.82
N ALA A 19 -17.45 1.51 -33.70
CA ALA A 19 -17.55 2.90 -33.28
C ALA A 19 -18.82 3.14 -32.46
N TYR A 20 -19.92 2.42 -32.72
CA TYR A 20 -21.15 2.50 -31.93
C TYR A 20 -21.15 1.66 -30.65
N ASP A 21 -20.45 0.53 -30.67
CA ASP A 21 -20.28 -0.37 -29.53
C ASP A 21 -19.34 0.27 -28.47
N LEU A 22 -19.95 1.01 -27.54
CA LEU A 22 -19.23 1.83 -26.56
C LEU A 22 -18.43 1.00 -25.54
N ASP A 23 -18.93 -0.18 -25.17
CA ASP A 23 -18.28 -1.08 -24.22
C ASP A 23 -17.48 -2.21 -24.89
N GLU A 24 -17.59 -2.32 -26.23
CA GLU A 24 -16.91 -3.34 -27.03
C GLU A 24 -17.35 -4.76 -26.64
N SER A 25 -18.63 -4.90 -26.27
CA SER A 25 -19.22 -6.18 -25.91
C SER A 25 -19.48 -7.08 -27.13
N GLY A 26 -19.39 -6.53 -28.34
CA GLY A 26 -19.81 -7.18 -29.58
C GLY A 26 -21.33 -7.11 -29.80
N LEU A 27 -22.06 -6.42 -28.92
CA LEU A 27 -23.48 -6.18 -28.99
C LEU A 27 -23.74 -4.68 -28.88
N LEU A 28 -24.60 -4.15 -29.74
CA LEU A 28 -24.97 -2.76 -29.73
C LEU A 28 -26.32 -2.59 -29.03
N SER A 29 -26.28 -2.19 -27.76
CA SER A 29 -27.48 -1.87 -27.00
C SER A 29 -28.16 -0.60 -27.52
N ARG A 30 -29.47 -0.50 -27.22
CA ARG A 30 -30.28 0.67 -27.58
C ARG A 30 -29.73 1.96 -26.97
N GLU A 31 -29.28 1.89 -25.72
CA GLU A 31 -28.73 3.02 -24.99
C GLU A 31 -27.44 3.55 -25.64
N GLN A 32 -26.55 2.65 -26.07
CA GLN A 32 -25.31 3.02 -26.76
C GLN A 32 -25.60 3.72 -28.10
N PHE A 33 -26.50 3.13 -28.90
CA PHE A 33 -26.90 3.71 -30.19
C PHE A 33 -27.49 5.11 -30.03
N ILE A 34 -28.43 5.28 -29.08
CA ILE A 34 -29.07 6.56 -28.80
C ILE A 34 -28.06 7.58 -28.26
N ALA A 35 -27.13 7.16 -27.40
CA ALA A 35 -26.16 8.06 -26.79
C ALA A 35 -25.29 8.77 -27.83
N ILE A 36 -24.84 8.06 -28.87
CA ILE A 36 -24.06 8.66 -29.97
C ILE A 36 -24.97 9.50 -30.87
N GLU A 37 -26.07 8.94 -31.37
CA GLU A 37 -26.96 9.64 -32.32
C GLU A 37 -27.51 10.95 -31.74
N MET A 38 -27.89 10.95 -30.46
CA MET A 38 -28.41 12.14 -29.79
C MET A 38 -27.36 13.26 -29.75
N ARG A 39 -26.09 12.93 -29.52
CA ARG A 39 -25.00 13.91 -29.48
C ARG A 39 -24.68 14.46 -30.87
N ILE A 40 -24.60 13.59 -31.87
CA ILE A 40 -24.41 14.00 -33.28
C ILE A 40 -25.51 15.00 -33.68
N HIS A 41 -26.78 14.68 -33.42
CA HIS A 41 -27.89 15.59 -33.75
C HIS A 41 -27.80 16.92 -32.99
N TYR A 42 -27.40 16.88 -31.71
CA TYR A 42 -27.25 18.10 -30.91
C TYR A 42 -26.15 19.01 -31.47
N GLU A 43 -25.01 18.46 -31.89
CA GLU A 43 -23.93 19.23 -32.50
C GLU A 43 -24.34 19.86 -33.84
N GLU A 44 -25.16 19.16 -34.61
CA GLU A 44 -25.73 19.68 -35.86
C GLU A 44 -26.85 20.73 -35.63
N GLY A 45 -27.20 21.01 -34.36
CA GLY A 45 -28.30 21.91 -34.01
C GLY A 45 -29.69 21.35 -34.30
N GLN A 46 -29.80 20.04 -34.46
CA GLN A 46 -31.04 19.33 -34.72
C GLN A 46 -31.68 18.80 -33.42
N VAL A 47 -33.02 18.68 -33.41
CA VAL A 47 -33.73 18.08 -32.29
C VAL A 47 -33.77 16.57 -32.48
N TYR A 48 -33.09 15.84 -31.61
CA TYR A 48 -33.14 14.39 -31.60
C TYR A 48 -34.56 13.89 -31.31
N ARG A 49 -35.14 13.10 -32.22
CA ARG A 49 -36.45 12.46 -32.04
C ARG A 49 -36.24 11.00 -31.61
N GLY A 50 -36.33 10.74 -30.32
CA GLY A 50 -36.10 9.40 -29.74
C GLY A 50 -36.92 8.28 -30.40
N ASP A 51 -38.16 8.57 -30.81
CA ASP A 51 -39.02 7.59 -31.48
C ASP A 51 -38.44 7.08 -32.81
N SER A 52 -37.69 7.92 -33.54
CA SER A 52 -37.06 7.55 -34.81
C SER A 52 -35.88 6.60 -34.61
N GLY A 53 -34.99 6.89 -33.66
CA GLY A 53 -33.86 6.02 -33.32
C GLY A 53 -34.33 4.67 -32.78
N ASN A 54 -35.36 4.70 -31.93
CA ASN A 54 -36.00 3.52 -31.38
C ASN A 54 -36.60 2.60 -32.44
N ALA A 55 -37.30 3.18 -33.42
CA ALA A 55 -37.86 2.42 -34.53
C ALA A 55 -36.79 1.79 -35.41
N LYS A 56 -35.66 2.49 -35.66
CA LYS A 56 -34.53 1.94 -36.42
C LYS A 56 -33.93 0.70 -35.74
N MET A 57 -33.69 0.77 -34.43
CA MET A 57 -33.20 -0.36 -33.61
C MET A 57 -34.18 -1.54 -33.61
N THR A 58 -35.47 -1.28 -33.34
CA THR A 58 -36.49 -2.33 -33.23
C THR A 58 -36.70 -3.10 -34.54
N LEU A 59 -36.48 -2.43 -35.68
CA LEU A 59 -36.56 -3.08 -36.99
C LEU A 59 -35.32 -3.93 -37.32
N ALA A 60 -34.20 -3.70 -36.66
CA ALA A 60 -32.96 -4.43 -36.86
C ALA A 60 -32.82 -5.63 -35.91
N ASP A 61 -33.35 -5.51 -34.70
CA ASP A 61 -33.32 -6.52 -33.63
C ASP A 61 -34.29 -7.68 -33.97
N ARG A 62 -33.78 -8.71 -34.64
CA ARG A 62 -34.57 -9.80 -35.21
C ARG A 62 -35.00 -10.80 -34.15
N ASP A 63 -34.16 -11.03 -33.16
CA ASP A 63 -34.45 -11.95 -32.05
C ASP A 63 -35.15 -11.27 -30.87
N SER A 64 -35.30 -9.94 -30.90
CA SER A 64 -35.94 -9.12 -29.88
C SER A 64 -35.23 -9.20 -28.52
N ASN A 65 -33.90 -9.39 -28.52
CA ASN A 65 -33.10 -9.44 -27.29
C ASN A 65 -32.79 -8.04 -26.72
N GLY A 66 -33.10 -6.96 -27.46
CA GLY A 66 -32.90 -5.57 -27.05
C GLY A 66 -31.54 -4.97 -27.43
N SER A 67 -30.67 -5.73 -28.08
CA SER A 67 -29.36 -5.35 -28.59
C SER A 67 -29.20 -5.83 -30.02
N LEU A 68 -28.29 -5.24 -30.79
CA LEU A 68 -27.97 -5.68 -32.14
C LEU A 68 -26.62 -6.38 -32.16
N ASP A 69 -26.56 -7.60 -32.68
CA ASP A 69 -25.28 -8.16 -33.08
C ASP A 69 -24.77 -7.54 -34.39
N PHE A 70 -23.56 -7.93 -34.81
CA PHE A 70 -22.96 -7.40 -36.03
C PHE A 70 -23.75 -7.79 -37.30
N GLU A 71 -24.35 -8.98 -37.34
CA GLU A 71 -25.08 -9.47 -38.52
C GLU A 71 -26.39 -8.69 -38.70
N GLU A 72 -27.14 -8.49 -37.60
CA GLU A 72 -28.36 -7.68 -37.57
C GLU A 72 -28.08 -6.22 -37.96
N PHE A 73 -27.01 -5.64 -37.41
CA PHE A 73 -26.58 -4.29 -37.77
C PHE A 73 -26.18 -4.20 -39.25
N GLN A 74 -25.40 -5.16 -39.76
CA GLN A 74 -24.97 -5.22 -41.15
C GLN A 74 -26.18 -5.30 -42.11
N GLU A 75 -27.11 -6.23 -41.87
CA GLU A 75 -28.31 -6.41 -42.71
C GLU A 75 -29.14 -5.12 -42.75
N ARG A 76 -29.35 -4.49 -41.59
CA ARG A 76 -30.13 -3.26 -41.50
C ARG A 76 -29.49 -2.12 -42.27
N MET A 77 -28.18 -1.92 -42.11
CA MET A 77 -27.45 -0.83 -42.75
C MET A 77 -27.40 -1.02 -44.26
N LEU A 78 -27.13 -2.24 -44.74
CA LEU A 78 -27.13 -2.55 -46.18
C LEU A 78 -28.50 -2.33 -46.81
N THR A 79 -29.57 -2.74 -46.14
CA THR A 79 -30.95 -2.51 -46.60
C THR A 79 -31.23 -1.00 -46.72
N ALA A 80 -30.83 -0.21 -45.72
CA ALA A 80 -31.00 1.24 -45.75
C ALA A 80 -30.25 1.90 -46.93
N TYR A 81 -29.00 1.47 -47.20
CA TYR A 81 -28.22 2.00 -48.32
C TYR A 81 -28.79 1.61 -49.69
N GLN A 82 -29.33 0.39 -49.81
CA GLN A 82 -30.03 -0.06 -51.02
C GLN A 82 -31.31 0.74 -51.26
N GLU A 83 -32.10 1.00 -50.22
CA GLU A 83 -33.31 1.83 -50.28
C GLU A 83 -33.00 3.29 -50.69
N MET A 84 -31.83 3.81 -50.29
CA MET A 84 -31.34 5.14 -50.70
C MET A 84 -30.77 5.16 -52.12
N GLY A 85 -30.56 3.99 -52.76
CA GLY A 85 -29.99 3.89 -54.10
C GLY A 85 -28.53 4.34 -54.20
N MET A 86 -27.77 4.26 -53.10
CA MET A 86 -26.37 4.69 -53.06
C MET A 86 -25.48 3.69 -53.79
N SER A 87 -24.52 4.19 -54.56
CA SER A 87 -23.47 3.39 -55.17
C SER A 87 -22.48 2.88 -54.11
N ARG A 88 -21.74 1.81 -54.43
CA ARG A 88 -20.72 1.24 -53.52
C ARG A 88 -19.72 2.27 -52.99
N VAL A 89 -19.28 3.20 -53.83
CA VAL A 89 -18.31 4.24 -53.45
C VAL A 89 -18.95 5.22 -52.46
N GLU A 90 -20.17 5.69 -52.75
CA GLU A 90 -20.91 6.59 -51.86
C GLU A 90 -21.21 5.93 -50.51
N VAL A 91 -21.50 4.62 -50.50
CA VAL A 91 -21.70 3.84 -49.27
C VAL A 91 -20.43 3.83 -48.42
N LEU A 92 -19.27 3.55 -49.02
CA LEU A 92 -17.99 3.54 -48.31
C LEU A 92 -17.62 4.92 -47.76
N GLU A 93 -17.81 5.99 -48.55
CA GLU A 93 -17.56 7.36 -48.10
C GLU A 93 -18.48 7.76 -46.95
N HIS A 94 -19.78 7.43 -47.06
CA HIS A 94 -20.75 7.72 -46.01
C HIS A 94 -20.45 6.95 -44.72
N MET A 95 -20.11 5.65 -44.81
CA MET A 95 -19.72 4.85 -43.65
C MET A 95 -18.46 5.41 -42.98
N ALA A 96 -17.45 5.79 -43.75
CA ALA A 96 -16.23 6.38 -43.21
C ALA A 96 -16.53 7.70 -42.47
N GLN A 97 -17.38 8.56 -43.04
CA GLN A 97 -17.80 9.80 -42.40
C GLN A 97 -18.55 9.53 -41.09
N GLN A 98 -19.54 8.63 -41.10
CA GLN A 98 -20.30 8.28 -39.89
C GLN A 98 -19.41 7.64 -38.81
N THR A 99 -18.44 6.82 -39.23
CA THR A 99 -17.47 6.20 -38.31
C THR A 99 -16.63 7.28 -37.63
N ASN A 100 -16.08 8.23 -38.39
CA ASN A 100 -15.29 9.32 -37.83
C ASN A 100 -16.13 10.21 -36.89
N GLN A 101 -17.37 10.54 -37.26
CA GLN A 101 -18.28 11.30 -36.40
C GLN A 101 -18.57 10.56 -35.08
N ALA A 102 -18.85 9.26 -35.14
CA ALA A 102 -19.09 8.44 -33.95
C ALA A 102 -17.84 8.35 -33.06
N LEU A 103 -16.64 8.24 -33.65
CA LEU A 103 -15.38 8.22 -32.90
C LEU A 103 -15.07 9.58 -32.26
N ASP A 104 -15.31 10.69 -32.97
CA ASP A 104 -15.17 12.04 -32.43
C ASP A 104 -16.11 12.27 -31.25
N GLU A 105 -17.37 11.82 -31.36
CA GLU A 105 -18.32 11.85 -30.25
C GLU A 105 -17.87 11.02 -29.06
N ARG A 106 -17.35 9.81 -29.29
CA ARG A 106 -16.78 8.98 -28.23
C ARG A 106 -15.65 9.68 -27.50
N ALA A 107 -14.78 10.37 -28.22
CA ALA A 107 -13.72 11.15 -27.62
C ALA A 107 -14.27 12.29 -26.73
N ARG A 108 -15.35 12.96 -27.18
CA ARG A 108 -16.04 14.01 -26.41
C ARG A 108 -16.83 13.49 -25.21
N MET A 109 -17.27 12.24 -25.25
CA MET A 109 -17.97 11.59 -24.13
C MET A 109 -17.06 11.31 -22.93
N GLY A 110 -15.75 11.32 -23.11
CA GLY A 110 -14.75 11.19 -22.05
C GLY A 110 -13.90 9.92 -22.14
N PRO A 111 -12.95 9.73 -21.22
CA PRO A 111 -11.93 8.68 -21.31
C PRO A 111 -12.50 7.25 -21.39
N ARG A 112 -13.60 6.99 -20.69
CA ARG A 112 -14.31 5.69 -20.68
C ARG A 112 -14.75 5.22 -22.06
N TYR A 113 -15.19 6.16 -22.89
CA TYR A 113 -15.75 5.89 -24.20
C TYR A 113 -14.72 6.03 -25.31
N HIS A 114 -13.60 6.70 -25.06
CA HIS A 114 -12.55 6.92 -26.05
C HIS A 114 -11.93 5.60 -26.53
N ALA A 115 -12.17 5.23 -27.80
CA ALA A 115 -11.76 3.95 -28.37
C ALA A 115 -10.24 3.69 -28.26
N GLY A 116 -9.41 4.71 -28.48
CA GLY A 116 -7.95 4.60 -28.33
C GLY A 116 -7.51 4.29 -26.89
N ILE A 117 -8.20 4.84 -25.88
CA ILE A 117 -7.83 4.61 -24.47
C ILE A 117 -8.22 3.20 -24.08
N ARG A 118 -9.44 2.76 -24.44
CA ARG A 118 -9.90 1.39 -24.20
C ARG A 118 -8.97 0.37 -24.85
N PHE A 119 -8.64 0.57 -26.13
CA PHE A 119 -7.73 -0.29 -26.86
C PHE A 119 -6.37 -0.40 -26.16
N SER A 120 -5.75 0.73 -25.81
CA SER A 120 -4.46 0.72 -25.12
C SER A 120 -4.54 0.12 -23.72
N LEU A 121 -5.62 0.34 -22.96
CA LEU A 121 -5.81 -0.31 -21.66
C LEU A 121 -5.93 -1.84 -21.79
N ARG A 122 -6.66 -2.35 -22.79
CA ARG A 122 -6.72 -3.80 -23.04
C ARG A 122 -5.35 -4.37 -23.43
N ARG A 123 -4.57 -3.63 -24.22
CA ARG A 123 -3.19 -4.02 -24.54
C ARG A 123 -2.30 -4.02 -23.30
N ILE A 124 -2.40 -3.00 -22.45
CA ILE A 124 -1.70 -2.96 -21.16
C ILE A 124 -2.10 -4.16 -20.31
N PHE A 125 -3.40 -4.46 -20.17
CA PHE A 125 -3.87 -5.62 -19.44
C PHE A 125 -3.22 -6.91 -19.97
N ALA A 126 -3.24 -7.12 -21.29
CA ALA A 126 -2.61 -8.28 -21.92
C ALA A 126 -1.06 -8.30 -21.80
N LEU A 127 -0.42 -7.16 -21.55
CA LEU A 127 1.02 -7.08 -21.28
C LEU A 127 1.35 -7.38 -19.81
N VAL A 128 0.44 -7.06 -18.90
CA VAL A 128 0.55 -7.33 -17.46
C VAL A 128 0.14 -8.77 -17.13
N ASP A 129 -0.86 -9.32 -17.82
CA ASP A 129 -1.23 -10.74 -17.74
C ASP A 129 -0.15 -11.62 -18.41
N LEU A 130 0.86 -11.99 -17.62
CA LEU A 130 1.99 -12.79 -18.11
C LEU A 130 1.57 -14.23 -18.46
N ALA A 131 0.52 -14.76 -17.83
CA ALA A 131 0.02 -16.12 -18.06
C ALA A 131 -0.89 -16.21 -19.30
N ASN A 132 -1.47 -15.08 -19.72
CA ASN A 132 -2.53 -14.97 -20.72
C ASN A 132 -3.78 -15.80 -20.33
N ASP A 133 -4.12 -15.83 -19.05
CA ASP A 133 -5.31 -16.52 -18.52
C ASP A 133 -6.48 -15.56 -18.29
N GLY A 134 -6.31 -14.28 -18.59
CA GLY A 134 -7.31 -13.23 -18.40
C GLY A 134 -7.35 -12.70 -16.97
N LEU A 135 -6.36 -13.02 -16.13
CA LEU A 135 -6.26 -12.59 -14.75
C LEU A 135 -4.91 -11.94 -14.46
N VAL A 136 -4.92 -10.90 -13.64
CA VAL A 136 -3.71 -10.21 -13.19
C VAL A 136 -3.52 -10.45 -11.69
N PRO A 137 -2.62 -11.37 -11.31
CA PRO A 137 -2.28 -11.58 -9.90
C PRO A 137 -1.37 -10.44 -9.36
N PRO A 138 -1.22 -10.32 -8.02
CA PRO A 138 -0.45 -9.26 -7.39
C PRO A 138 0.99 -9.12 -7.86
N GLU A 139 1.69 -10.23 -8.12
CA GLU A 139 3.07 -10.24 -8.61
C GLU A 139 3.22 -9.55 -9.97
N ASN A 140 2.26 -9.79 -10.87
CA ASN A 140 2.22 -9.19 -12.20
C ASN A 140 1.94 -7.68 -12.09
N TRP A 141 1.00 -7.31 -11.22
CA TRP A 141 0.67 -5.91 -10.96
C TRP A 141 1.85 -5.11 -10.41
N VAL A 142 2.50 -5.59 -9.34
CA VAL A 142 3.63 -4.90 -8.70
C VAL A 142 4.84 -4.83 -9.63
N SER A 143 5.08 -5.87 -10.44
CA SER A 143 6.12 -5.86 -11.46
C SER A 143 5.87 -4.78 -12.52
N ALA A 144 4.64 -4.70 -13.03
CA ALA A 144 4.23 -3.69 -14.00
C ALA A 144 4.32 -2.28 -13.42
N GLN A 145 3.79 -2.07 -12.21
CA GLN A 145 3.91 -0.83 -11.45
C GLN A 145 5.36 -0.35 -11.41
N LYS A 146 6.30 -1.23 -11.06
CA LYS A 146 7.71 -0.87 -10.91
C LYS A 146 8.32 -0.41 -12.23
N THR A 147 8.04 -1.13 -13.31
CA THR A 147 8.49 -0.78 -14.66
C THR A 147 7.94 0.60 -15.06
N VAL A 148 6.65 0.83 -14.85
CA VAL A 148 5.98 2.09 -15.19
C VAL A 148 6.51 3.26 -14.36
N ALA A 149 6.62 3.11 -13.04
CA ALA A 149 7.13 4.14 -12.15
C ALA A 149 8.57 4.56 -12.49
N THR A 150 9.40 3.62 -12.96
CA THR A 150 10.81 3.89 -13.30
C THR A 150 10.96 4.64 -14.63
N GLN A 151 10.07 4.43 -15.60
CA GLN A 151 10.23 4.93 -16.98
C GLN A 151 9.25 6.05 -17.37
N VAL A 152 8.12 6.16 -16.67
CA VAL A 152 7.03 7.11 -16.97
C VAL A 152 6.69 8.00 -15.77
N GLY A 153 7.37 7.81 -14.62
CA GLY A 153 6.98 8.33 -13.30
C GLY A 153 6.71 9.84 -13.17
N ASP A 154 7.18 10.68 -14.10
CA ASP A 154 6.94 12.13 -14.09
C ASP A 154 5.57 12.53 -14.69
N ASP A 155 5.00 11.71 -15.59
CA ASP A 155 3.74 12.02 -16.31
C ASP A 155 2.52 11.29 -15.74
N LEU A 156 2.77 10.32 -14.87
CA LEU A 156 1.75 9.55 -14.19
C LEU A 156 1.47 10.16 -12.83
N GLN A 157 0.18 10.37 -12.54
CA GLN A 157 -0.23 10.61 -11.18
C GLN A 157 0.30 9.46 -10.32
N ALA A 158 1.03 9.80 -9.25
CA ALA A 158 1.41 8.86 -8.22
C ALA A 158 0.13 8.16 -7.72
N GLY A 159 -0.07 6.90 -8.14
CA GLY A 159 -1.19 6.07 -7.68
C GLY A 159 -2.15 5.50 -8.74
N TRP A 160 -1.88 5.63 -10.05
CA TRP A 160 -2.70 4.87 -11.03
C TRP A 160 -2.49 3.36 -10.89
N ILE A 161 -1.23 2.92 -10.89
CA ILE A 161 -0.83 1.54 -10.61
C ILE A 161 -0.14 1.57 -9.24
N ASP A 162 -0.90 1.58 -8.15
CA ASP A 162 -0.37 1.36 -6.81
C ASP A 162 -1.12 0.25 -6.08
N GLU A 163 -0.68 -0.07 -4.87
CA GLU A 163 -1.29 -1.12 -4.06
C GLU A 163 -2.75 -0.78 -3.69
N ALA A 164 -3.03 0.50 -3.42
CA ALA A 164 -4.38 0.93 -3.06
C ALA A 164 -5.32 0.89 -4.27
N SER A 165 -4.81 1.17 -5.48
CA SER A 165 -5.59 1.07 -6.71
C SER A 165 -5.89 -0.38 -7.07
N PHE A 166 -4.97 -1.33 -6.84
CA PHE A 166 -5.29 -2.76 -6.94
C PHE A 166 -6.44 -3.16 -6.01
N GLN A 167 -6.34 -2.82 -4.72
CA GLN A 167 -7.39 -3.14 -3.73
C GLN A 167 -8.74 -2.50 -4.04
N THR A 168 -8.73 -1.34 -4.71
CA THR A 168 -9.95 -0.66 -5.15
C THR A 168 -10.51 -1.30 -6.43
N ALA A 169 -9.64 -1.81 -7.29
CA ALA A 169 -9.99 -2.47 -8.54
C ALA A 169 -10.54 -3.88 -8.33
N ASP A 170 -10.01 -4.61 -7.34
CA ASP A 170 -10.46 -5.96 -6.94
C ASP A 170 -11.81 -5.86 -6.22
N THR A 171 -12.87 -5.64 -7.00
CA THR A 171 -14.22 -5.39 -6.49
C THR A 171 -14.85 -6.63 -5.86
N ASN A 172 -14.45 -7.82 -6.33
CA ASN A 172 -14.98 -9.08 -5.86
C ASN A 172 -14.18 -9.64 -4.65
N GLY A 173 -12.97 -9.14 -4.40
CA GLY A 173 -12.10 -9.50 -3.28
C GLY A 173 -11.42 -10.86 -3.42
N ASP A 174 -11.24 -11.37 -4.64
CA ASP A 174 -10.63 -12.67 -4.92
C ASP A 174 -9.09 -12.62 -4.97
N GLY A 175 -8.51 -11.42 -4.94
CA GLY A 175 -7.07 -11.19 -4.92
C GLY A 175 -6.40 -11.23 -6.28
N VAL A 176 -7.16 -11.32 -7.38
CA VAL A 176 -6.69 -11.13 -8.75
C VAL A 176 -7.54 -10.06 -9.44
N LEU A 177 -7.07 -9.48 -10.55
CA LEU A 177 -7.90 -8.54 -11.33
C LEU A 177 -8.29 -9.18 -12.65
N ASP A 178 -9.58 -9.17 -12.95
CA ASP A 178 -10.05 -9.41 -14.31
C ASP A 178 -9.97 -8.15 -15.18
N ILE A 179 -10.21 -8.31 -16.48
CA ILE A 179 -10.13 -7.20 -17.44
C ILE A 179 -11.17 -6.10 -17.17
N ASN A 180 -12.36 -6.45 -16.68
CA ASN A 180 -13.42 -5.47 -16.40
C ASN A 180 -13.08 -4.66 -15.15
N GLU A 181 -12.62 -5.32 -14.09
CA GLU A 181 -12.12 -4.69 -12.87
C GLU A 181 -10.99 -3.71 -13.16
N PHE A 182 -10.01 -4.14 -13.95
CA PHE A 182 -8.91 -3.28 -14.40
C PHE A 182 -9.40 -2.05 -15.21
N LEU A 183 -10.31 -2.26 -16.16
CA LEU A 183 -10.86 -1.19 -17.00
C LEU A 183 -11.68 -0.20 -16.18
N GLU A 184 -12.60 -0.68 -15.34
CA GLU A 184 -13.46 0.17 -14.51
C GLU A 184 -12.64 0.99 -13.52
N ALA A 185 -11.66 0.39 -12.84
CA ALA A 185 -10.77 1.11 -11.95
C ALA A 185 -9.96 2.18 -12.70
N SER A 186 -9.48 1.86 -13.91
CA SER A 186 -8.75 2.81 -14.75
C SER A 186 -9.62 3.99 -15.17
N PHE A 187 -10.86 3.74 -15.59
CA PHE A 187 -11.79 4.80 -15.98
C PHE A 187 -12.18 5.69 -14.81
N LEU A 188 -12.49 5.13 -13.64
CA LEU A 188 -12.81 5.92 -12.45
C LEU A 188 -11.67 6.88 -12.09
N ARG A 189 -10.41 6.46 -12.28
CA ARG A 189 -9.24 7.32 -12.07
C ARG A 189 -9.13 8.42 -13.12
N PHE A 190 -9.31 8.09 -14.40
CA PHE A 190 -9.24 9.08 -15.48
C PHE A 190 -10.41 10.07 -15.47
N GLU A 191 -11.60 9.64 -15.06
CA GLU A 191 -12.79 10.49 -14.92
C GLU A 191 -12.69 11.45 -13.72
N ALA A 192 -11.96 11.06 -12.66
CA ALA A 192 -11.64 11.94 -11.55
C ALA A 192 -10.60 13.02 -11.92
N GLU A 193 -9.97 12.89 -13.09
CA GLU A 193 -8.90 13.76 -13.53
C GLU A 193 -9.40 14.90 -14.45
N THR A 194 -8.81 16.08 -14.30
CA THR A 194 -9.18 17.26 -15.11
C THR A 194 -8.39 17.38 -16.42
N ARG A 195 -7.57 16.38 -16.78
CA ARG A 195 -6.71 16.42 -17.97
C ARG A 195 -7.54 16.22 -19.25
N PRO A 196 -7.13 16.82 -20.38
CA PRO A 196 -7.73 16.52 -21.68
C PRO A 196 -7.59 15.04 -22.03
N VAL A 197 -8.61 14.45 -22.65
CA VAL A 197 -8.66 13.04 -23.05
C VAL A 197 -7.45 12.65 -23.91
N GLU A 198 -7.00 13.53 -24.81
CA GLU A 198 -5.82 13.32 -25.65
C GLU A 198 -4.53 13.17 -24.84
N SER A 199 -4.38 13.94 -23.75
CA SER A 199 -3.23 13.81 -22.86
C SER A 199 -3.26 12.47 -22.12
N ILE A 200 -4.45 12.00 -21.73
CA ILE A 200 -4.62 10.69 -21.08
C ILE A 200 -4.24 9.59 -22.06
N LEU A 201 -4.72 9.66 -23.32
CA LEU A 201 -4.38 8.71 -24.37
C LEU A 201 -2.86 8.59 -24.56
N GLN A 202 -2.16 9.72 -24.69
CA GLN A 202 -0.70 9.73 -24.85
C GLN A 202 0.01 9.09 -23.65
N THR A 203 -0.44 9.35 -22.42
CA THR A 203 0.09 8.71 -21.23
C THR A 203 -0.12 7.19 -21.27
N VAL A 204 -1.33 6.72 -21.60
CA VAL A 204 -1.65 5.29 -21.66
C VAL A 204 -0.83 4.60 -22.77
N GLN A 205 -0.70 5.22 -23.95
CA GLN A 205 0.13 4.68 -25.04
C GLN A 205 1.60 4.58 -24.66
N ARG A 206 2.16 5.57 -23.97
CA ARG A 206 3.55 5.51 -23.47
C ARG A 206 3.74 4.35 -22.48
N ILE A 207 2.74 4.10 -21.62
CA ILE A 207 2.79 2.97 -20.68
C ILE A 207 2.74 1.64 -21.43
N GLU A 208 1.87 1.54 -22.42
CA GLU A 208 1.77 0.38 -23.31
C GLU A 208 3.12 0.07 -23.99
N GLU A 209 3.80 1.08 -24.54
CA GLU A 209 5.13 0.95 -25.15
C GLU A 209 6.17 0.45 -24.15
N VAL A 210 6.26 1.09 -22.98
CA VAL A 210 7.20 0.71 -21.91
C VAL A 210 7.00 -0.73 -21.44
N LEU A 211 5.74 -1.16 -21.27
CA LEU A 211 5.43 -2.52 -20.87
C LEU A 211 5.70 -3.52 -21.99
N ALA A 212 5.45 -3.15 -23.26
CA ALA A 212 5.77 -3.98 -24.41
C ALA A 212 7.28 -4.23 -24.53
N GLU A 213 8.09 -3.18 -24.45
CA GLU A 213 9.56 -3.30 -24.43
C GLU A 213 10.04 -4.20 -23.28
N LYS A 214 9.45 -4.04 -22.10
CA LYS A 214 9.80 -4.89 -20.94
C LYS A 214 9.43 -6.35 -21.16
N ARG A 215 8.28 -6.62 -21.77
CA ARG A 215 7.81 -7.98 -22.09
C ARG A 215 8.76 -8.68 -23.04
N GLU A 216 9.32 -7.98 -24.03
CA GLU A 216 10.31 -8.54 -24.96
C GLU A 216 11.61 -8.96 -24.26
N VAL A 217 12.06 -8.21 -23.24
CA VAL A 217 13.24 -8.54 -22.45
C VAL A 217 13.01 -9.78 -21.55
N GLY A 218 11.75 -10.10 -21.27
CA GLY A 218 11.34 -11.16 -20.37
C GLY A 218 11.44 -10.74 -18.90
N CYS A 219 10.33 -10.85 -18.18
CA CYS A 219 10.34 -10.76 -16.72
C CYS A 219 10.87 -12.09 -16.17
N LYS A 220 11.95 -12.00 -15.38
CA LYS A 220 12.45 -13.14 -14.62
C LYS A 220 11.89 -13.07 -13.21
N GLU A 221 11.54 -14.22 -12.69
CA GLU A 221 10.99 -14.38 -11.35
C GLU A 221 11.78 -15.42 -10.58
N THR A 222 11.68 -15.40 -9.26
CA THR A 222 12.14 -16.51 -8.42
C THR A 222 11.24 -17.73 -8.63
N PRO A 223 11.70 -18.95 -8.32
CA PRO A 223 10.77 -20.03 -8.02
C PRO A 223 9.76 -19.60 -6.95
N PRO A 224 8.56 -20.23 -6.89
CA PRO A 224 7.57 -19.92 -5.87
C PRO A 224 8.16 -20.02 -4.46
N VAL A 225 7.97 -18.98 -3.68
CA VAL A 225 8.47 -18.82 -2.31
C VAL A 225 7.31 -19.03 -1.36
N THR A 226 7.45 -19.96 -0.42
CA THR A 226 6.42 -20.22 0.59
C THR A 226 6.36 -19.08 1.60
N ILE A 227 5.16 -18.57 1.85
CA ILE A 227 4.90 -17.45 2.74
C ILE A 227 4.35 -17.96 4.07
N TYR A 228 5.12 -17.76 5.14
CA TYR A 228 4.72 -18.07 6.51
C TYR A 228 4.30 -16.81 7.24
N VAL A 229 3.08 -16.82 7.80
CA VAL A 229 2.52 -15.71 8.58
C VAL A 229 2.47 -16.08 10.05
N GLN A 230 2.83 -15.15 10.92
CA GLN A 230 2.66 -15.29 12.37
C GLN A 230 1.20 -15.64 12.71
N ALA A 231 0.97 -16.82 13.29
CA ALA A 231 -0.36 -17.37 13.52
C ALA A 231 -1.19 -16.55 14.54
N ALA A 232 -0.51 -15.95 15.54
CA ALA A 232 -1.16 -15.13 16.53
C ALA A 232 -1.35 -13.69 16.03
N GLU A 233 -2.60 -13.30 15.72
CA GLU A 233 -2.95 -11.95 15.25
C GLU A 233 -2.45 -10.81 16.17
N LYS A 234 -2.34 -11.08 17.47
CA LYS A 234 -1.86 -10.14 18.50
C LYS A 234 -0.85 -10.80 19.42
N ALA A 235 0.21 -11.36 18.84
CA ALA A 235 1.29 -11.91 19.63
C ALA A 235 1.81 -10.86 20.65
N PRO A 236 2.11 -11.27 21.89
CA PRO A 236 2.68 -10.35 22.86
C PRO A 236 4.05 -9.88 22.37
N PHE A 237 4.39 -8.63 22.68
CA PHE A 237 5.75 -8.17 22.56
C PHE A 237 6.61 -8.81 23.65
N GLN A 238 7.79 -9.30 23.29
CA GLN A 238 8.74 -9.83 24.26
C GLN A 238 10.14 -9.27 24.00
N PRO A 239 10.94 -9.03 25.07
CA PRO A 239 12.35 -8.70 24.93
C PRO A 239 13.13 -9.80 24.19
N PRO A 240 14.20 -9.46 23.46
CA PRO A 240 15.04 -10.42 22.73
C PRO A 240 15.49 -11.60 23.61
N SER A 241 16.01 -11.31 24.81
CA SER A 241 16.55 -12.31 25.75
C SER A 241 15.53 -13.32 26.28
N ALA A 242 14.23 -13.02 26.19
CA ALA A 242 13.15 -13.92 26.58
C ALA A 242 12.46 -14.59 25.38
N SER A 243 12.61 -14.03 24.18
CA SER A 243 11.76 -14.39 23.03
C SER A 243 12.11 -15.73 22.38
N TRP A 244 13.34 -16.22 22.51
CA TRP A 244 13.82 -17.43 21.84
C TRP A 244 13.52 -18.73 22.61
N GLN A 245 13.16 -18.65 23.89
CA GLN A 245 13.17 -19.81 24.81
C GLN A 245 12.19 -20.94 24.44
N SER A 246 11.19 -20.65 23.61
CA SER A 246 10.18 -21.62 23.16
C SER A 246 10.20 -21.82 21.65
N GLU A 247 11.25 -21.36 20.97
CA GLU A 247 11.37 -21.51 19.53
C GLU A 247 12.12 -22.80 19.18
N PRO A 248 11.72 -23.49 18.10
CA PRO A 248 12.38 -24.70 17.68
C PRO A 248 13.81 -24.40 17.21
N THR A 249 14.75 -25.22 17.65
CA THR A 249 16.15 -25.19 17.17
C THR A 249 16.45 -26.31 16.16
N GLU A 250 15.51 -27.24 15.98
CA GLU A 250 15.63 -28.36 15.05
C GLU A 250 14.63 -28.21 13.88
N PRO A 251 15.00 -28.61 12.64
CA PRO A 251 14.18 -28.39 11.45
C PRO A 251 12.81 -29.10 11.45
N ASP A 252 12.73 -30.23 12.14
CA ASP A 252 11.57 -31.13 12.08
C ASP A 252 10.56 -30.90 13.22
N GLU A 253 10.80 -29.93 14.10
CA GLU A 253 9.84 -29.58 15.15
C GLU A 253 8.69 -28.75 14.57
N PRO A 254 7.43 -29.20 14.72
CA PRO A 254 6.28 -28.43 14.24
C PRO A 254 6.20 -27.10 14.98
N ASN A 255 6.27 -26.00 14.23
CA ASN A 255 6.10 -24.66 14.77
C ASN A 255 4.67 -24.17 14.53
N GLU A 256 3.78 -24.41 15.49
CA GLU A 256 2.37 -23.95 15.44
C GLU A 256 2.24 -22.43 15.39
N ALA A 257 3.33 -21.68 15.63
CA ALA A 257 3.30 -20.22 15.60
C ALA A 257 3.37 -19.62 14.20
N TRP A 258 3.60 -20.43 13.16
CA TRP A 258 3.64 -20.01 11.77
C TRP A 258 2.59 -20.74 10.94
N LYS A 259 1.77 -19.97 10.23
CA LYS A 259 0.77 -20.45 9.31
C LYS A 259 1.30 -20.34 7.89
N ASP A 260 1.26 -21.43 7.15
CA ASP A 260 1.47 -21.42 5.69
C ASP A 260 0.31 -20.69 5.00
N CYS A 261 0.64 -19.66 4.23
CA CYS A 261 -0.29 -18.80 3.50
C CYS A 261 -0.06 -18.89 1.98
N GLY A 262 0.46 -20.02 1.48
CA GLY A 262 0.66 -20.29 0.07
C GLY A 262 2.03 -19.84 -0.44
N GLU A 263 2.17 -19.85 -1.76
CA GLU A 263 3.43 -19.58 -2.44
C GLU A 263 3.28 -18.39 -3.40
N VAL A 264 4.38 -17.64 -3.58
CA VAL A 264 4.45 -16.46 -4.45
C VAL A 264 5.76 -16.48 -5.24
N ALA A 265 5.69 -16.25 -6.55
CA ALA A 265 6.87 -15.94 -7.35
C ALA A 265 7.23 -14.46 -7.20
N LEU A 266 8.50 -14.15 -6.90
CA LEU A 266 8.94 -12.77 -6.73
C LEU A 266 9.62 -12.25 -8.01
N PRO A 267 9.14 -11.15 -8.59
CA PRO A 267 9.80 -10.51 -9.73
C PRO A 267 11.24 -10.07 -9.39
N LEU A 268 12.20 -10.35 -10.28
CA LEU A 268 13.61 -9.97 -10.06
C LEU A 268 13.89 -8.48 -10.29
N ASN A 269 12.92 -7.71 -10.79
CA ASN A 269 13.00 -6.25 -10.95
C ASN A 269 12.59 -5.46 -9.71
N LEU A 270 12.17 -6.11 -8.61
CA LEU A 270 11.91 -5.42 -7.35
C LEU A 270 13.23 -4.93 -6.75
N THR A 271 13.29 -3.67 -6.32
CA THR A 271 14.54 -3.05 -5.84
C THR A 271 14.45 -2.52 -4.42
N ALA A 272 13.26 -2.15 -3.95
CA ALA A 272 13.02 -1.68 -2.59
C ALA A 272 12.46 -2.80 -1.70
N ALA A 273 12.63 -2.69 -0.39
CA ALA A 273 12.00 -3.60 0.55
C ALA A 273 10.46 -3.44 0.53
N GLU A 274 10.00 -2.20 0.37
CA GLU A 274 8.58 -1.87 0.27
C GLU A 274 7.91 -2.53 -0.95
N ASP A 275 8.61 -2.70 -2.07
CA ASP A 275 8.08 -3.37 -3.26
C ASP A 275 7.64 -4.82 -2.92
N VAL A 276 8.48 -5.54 -2.17
CA VAL A 276 8.17 -6.92 -1.71
C VAL A 276 7.06 -6.89 -0.67
N MET A 277 7.08 -5.92 0.25
CA MET A 277 6.03 -5.80 1.27
C MET A 277 4.66 -5.51 0.65
N ALA A 278 4.59 -4.66 -0.38
CA ALA A 278 3.36 -4.36 -1.11
C ALA A 278 2.80 -5.62 -1.78
N LEU A 279 3.65 -6.39 -2.48
CA LEU A 279 3.26 -7.67 -3.06
C LEU A 279 2.70 -8.61 -2.00
N LEU A 280 3.40 -8.78 -0.87
CA LEU A 280 2.94 -9.66 0.21
C LEU A 280 1.64 -9.18 0.87
N ARG A 281 1.41 -7.87 0.99
CA ARG A 281 0.13 -7.35 1.49
C ARG A 281 -1.02 -7.69 0.55
N LEU A 282 -0.84 -7.54 -0.76
CA LEU A 282 -1.83 -7.94 -1.74
C LEU A 282 -2.10 -9.45 -1.70
N HIS A 283 -1.05 -10.27 -1.72
CA HIS A 283 -1.16 -11.75 -1.62
C HIS A 283 -1.89 -12.19 -0.35
N LEU A 284 -1.58 -11.56 0.79
CA LEU A 284 -2.19 -11.87 2.08
C LEU A 284 -3.53 -11.13 2.31
N ARG A 285 -4.01 -10.36 1.34
CA ARG A 285 -5.23 -9.53 1.42
C ARG A 285 -5.25 -8.60 2.64
N LEU A 286 -4.10 -8.06 2.98
CA LEU A 286 -3.93 -7.06 4.02
C LEU A 286 -4.19 -5.66 3.45
N ALA A 287 -4.80 -4.77 4.23
CA ALA A 287 -4.98 -3.38 3.81
C ALA A 287 -3.62 -2.72 3.47
N HIS A 288 -3.58 -1.87 2.44
CA HIS A 288 -2.35 -1.17 2.01
C HIS A 288 -1.71 -0.31 3.12
N ASP A 289 -2.51 0.10 4.11
CA ASP A 289 -2.05 0.79 5.31
C ASP A 289 -1.64 -0.18 6.43
N THR A 290 -1.29 -1.43 6.13
CA THR A 290 -0.75 -2.37 7.11
C THR A 290 0.78 -2.33 7.09
N TRP A 291 1.41 -2.05 8.22
CA TRP A 291 2.83 -2.33 8.39
C TRP A 291 3.04 -3.81 8.66
N ILE A 292 3.98 -4.39 7.92
CA ILE A 292 4.44 -5.76 8.08
C ILE A 292 5.96 -5.78 8.14
N SER A 293 6.49 -6.83 8.74
CA SER A 293 7.92 -7.07 8.82
C SER A 293 8.23 -8.40 8.18
N VAL A 294 9.11 -8.36 7.20
CA VAL A 294 9.40 -9.50 6.32
C VAL A 294 10.81 -9.97 6.60
N PHE A 295 10.93 -11.27 6.88
CA PHE A 295 12.21 -11.92 7.10
C PHE A 295 12.38 -13.05 6.10
N TYR A 296 13.62 -13.28 5.68
CA TYR A 296 13.96 -14.43 4.83
C TYR A 296 15.11 -15.20 5.46
N LEU A 297 15.19 -16.50 5.19
CA LEU A 297 16.35 -17.28 5.59
C LEU A 297 17.42 -17.16 4.49
N GLY A 298 18.43 -16.33 4.73
CA GLY A 298 19.47 -15.99 3.76
C GLY A 298 20.86 -16.47 4.16
N PRO A 299 21.84 -16.42 3.24
CA PRO A 299 23.22 -16.75 3.53
C PRO A 299 23.87 -15.68 4.42
N THR A 300 24.73 -16.10 5.33
CA THR A 300 25.55 -15.20 6.16
C THR A 300 26.90 -14.92 5.50
N LYS A 301 27.58 -13.82 5.90
CA LYS A 301 28.95 -13.52 5.45
C LYS A 301 29.97 -14.57 5.87
N GLU A 302 29.74 -15.24 7.00
CA GLU A 302 30.65 -16.22 7.62
C GLU A 302 30.43 -17.66 7.12
N GLY A 303 29.47 -17.85 6.21
CA GLY A 303 29.01 -19.17 5.81
C GLY A 303 27.93 -19.69 6.78
N GLY A 304 26.88 -20.29 6.21
CA GLY A 304 25.69 -20.69 6.95
C GLY A 304 24.45 -19.92 6.49
N ARG A 305 23.36 -20.10 7.23
CA ARG A 305 22.07 -19.46 6.97
C ARG A 305 21.58 -18.79 8.24
N THR A 306 20.95 -17.63 8.10
CA THR A 306 20.30 -16.93 9.21
C THR A 306 19.04 -16.23 8.73
N THR A 307 18.15 -15.94 9.67
CA THR A 307 16.99 -15.10 9.43
C THR A 307 17.44 -13.65 9.30
N THR A 308 17.17 -13.04 8.15
CA THR A 308 17.55 -11.66 7.85
C THR A 308 16.30 -10.82 7.65
N LEU A 309 16.23 -9.67 8.32
CA LEU A 309 15.18 -8.68 8.12
C LEU A 309 15.32 -8.02 6.73
N LEU A 310 14.26 -8.03 5.94
CA LEU A 310 14.17 -7.27 4.70
C LEU A 310 13.94 -5.79 5.04
N LYS A 311 14.91 -4.93 4.73
CA LYS A 311 14.83 -3.50 5.01
C LYS A 311 15.74 -2.69 4.10
N GLU A 312 15.40 -1.43 3.96
CA GLU A 312 16.30 -0.42 3.41
C GLU A 312 17.46 -0.15 4.38
N ARG A 313 18.69 -0.19 3.87
CA ARG A 313 19.89 0.20 4.62
C ARG A 313 20.15 1.70 4.47
N PRO A 314 20.87 2.32 5.43
CA PRO A 314 21.33 3.69 5.28
C PRO A 314 22.11 3.85 3.96
N GLY A 315 21.71 4.83 3.13
CA GLY A 315 22.25 5.01 1.78
C GLY A 315 21.32 4.59 0.65
N GLY A 316 20.11 4.09 0.97
CA GLY A 316 19.09 3.73 -0.03
C GLY A 316 19.26 2.34 -0.63
N GLU A 317 20.31 1.60 -0.24
CA GLU A 317 20.50 0.22 -0.65
C GLU A 317 19.60 -0.71 0.16
N SER A 318 18.62 -1.35 -0.48
CA SER A 318 17.85 -2.44 0.14
C SER A 318 18.60 -3.76 0.02
N ASN A 319 18.42 -4.67 0.99
CA ASN A 319 18.84 -6.07 0.83
C ASN A 319 17.88 -6.90 -0.04
N THR A 320 16.90 -6.27 -0.70
CA THR A 320 15.98 -6.91 -1.66
C THR A 320 16.73 -7.62 -2.78
N THR A 321 17.66 -6.95 -3.46
CA THR A 321 18.40 -7.55 -4.57
C THR A 321 19.27 -8.73 -4.11
N GLU A 322 19.85 -8.66 -2.91
CA GLU A 322 20.60 -9.78 -2.31
C GLU A 322 19.68 -10.99 -2.07
N MET A 323 18.49 -10.76 -1.51
CA MET A 323 17.47 -11.78 -1.27
C MET A 323 16.98 -12.44 -2.57
N LEU A 324 16.61 -11.65 -3.58
CA LEU A 324 16.10 -12.16 -4.85
C LEU A 324 17.15 -13.00 -5.59
N ASN A 325 18.39 -12.51 -5.64
CA ASN A 325 19.51 -13.27 -6.21
C ASN A 325 19.80 -14.55 -5.43
N TYR A 326 19.52 -14.59 -4.13
CA TYR A 326 19.61 -15.80 -3.34
C TYR A 326 18.49 -16.78 -3.71
N PHE A 327 17.23 -16.36 -3.70
CA PHE A 327 16.07 -17.20 -4.04
C PHE A 327 16.09 -17.74 -5.48
N TYR A 328 16.77 -17.06 -6.41
CA TYR A 328 16.98 -17.57 -7.76
C TYR A 328 17.92 -18.79 -7.83
N LYS A 329 18.67 -19.11 -6.76
CA LYS A 329 19.61 -20.24 -6.74
C LYS A 329 18.88 -21.57 -6.46
N PRO A 330 19.29 -22.69 -7.11
CA PRO A 330 18.63 -23.99 -6.92
C PRO A 330 18.60 -24.53 -5.47
N ASN A 331 19.57 -24.14 -4.64
CA ASN A 331 19.70 -24.61 -3.25
C ASN A 331 19.22 -23.56 -2.23
N ALA A 332 18.49 -22.55 -2.68
CA ALA A 332 17.93 -21.54 -1.82
C ALA A 332 16.82 -22.11 -0.94
N GLU A 333 16.71 -21.61 0.28
CA GLU A 333 15.56 -21.90 1.12
C GLU A 333 14.46 -20.89 0.80
N LEU A 334 13.45 -21.33 0.06
CA LEU A 334 12.39 -20.49 -0.50
C LEU A 334 11.30 -20.21 0.54
N LYS A 335 11.67 -19.52 1.62
CA LYS A 335 10.75 -19.18 2.71
C LYS A 335 10.82 -17.70 3.06
N LEU A 336 9.66 -17.09 3.16
CA LEU A 336 9.47 -15.75 3.74
C LEU A 336 8.62 -15.84 4.99
N TYR A 337 8.97 -15.07 6.01
CA TYR A 337 8.24 -14.97 7.26
C TYR A 337 7.70 -13.56 7.42
N VAL A 338 6.40 -13.43 7.66
CA VAL A 338 5.68 -12.16 7.83
C VAL A 338 5.11 -12.07 9.24
N LYS A 339 5.52 -11.03 9.98
CA LYS A 339 5.07 -10.78 11.37
C LYS A 339 4.94 -9.28 11.65
N ASN A 340 4.60 -8.93 12.90
CA ASN A 340 4.44 -7.55 13.37
C ASN A 340 3.37 -6.75 12.58
N MET A 341 2.33 -7.46 12.12
CA MET A 341 1.22 -6.89 11.38
C MET A 341 0.48 -5.86 12.23
N ARG A 342 0.46 -4.60 11.78
CA ARG A 342 -0.19 -3.51 12.51
C ARG A 342 -0.62 -2.39 11.58
N LYS A 343 -1.69 -1.70 11.95
CA LYS A 343 -2.17 -0.56 11.17
C LYS A 343 -1.16 0.61 11.19
N ARG A 344 -0.78 1.07 10.01
CA ARG A 344 -0.04 2.30 9.73
C ARG A 344 -0.93 3.49 10.07
N PRO A 345 -0.42 4.49 10.79
CA PRO A 345 -1.16 5.73 10.96
C PRO A 345 -1.29 6.45 9.61
N SER A 346 -2.50 6.81 9.21
CA SER A 346 -2.73 7.56 7.97
C SER A 346 -2.38 9.05 8.10
N LEU A 347 -2.46 9.61 9.32
CA LEU A 347 -2.30 11.05 9.57
C LEU A 347 -1.03 11.44 10.33
N LEU A 348 -0.26 10.46 10.84
CA LEU A 348 0.89 10.74 11.70
C LEU A 348 2.19 10.60 10.95
N LEU A 349 3.04 11.62 11.03
CA LEU A 349 4.33 11.65 10.39
C LEU A 349 5.42 11.21 11.36
N LYS A 350 6.39 10.44 10.85
CA LYS A 350 7.58 10.06 11.62
C LYS A 350 8.37 11.32 11.96
N GLN A 351 8.64 11.54 13.24
CA GLN A 351 9.37 12.71 13.69
C GLN A 351 10.84 12.39 13.96
N PRO A 352 11.77 13.20 13.43
CA PRO A 352 13.15 13.14 13.86
C PRO A 352 13.28 13.63 15.31
N ARG A 353 14.40 13.30 15.94
CA ARG A 353 14.77 13.92 17.22
C ARG A 353 14.99 15.43 17.01
N ALA A 354 14.68 16.22 18.04
CA ALA A 354 15.07 17.62 18.06
C ALA A 354 16.59 17.74 17.94
N PHE A 355 17.05 18.78 17.23
CA PHE A 355 18.48 19.03 17.11
C PHE A 355 19.08 19.47 18.45
N PRO A 356 20.37 19.20 18.72
CA PRO A 356 21.02 19.63 19.96
C PRO A 356 20.88 21.13 20.25
N GLU A 357 20.83 21.97 19.22
CA GLU A 357 20.69 23.43 19.33
C GLU A 357 19.27 23.86 19.73
N GLU A 358 18.25 23.10 19.33
CA GLU A 358 16.84 23.35 19.69
C GLU A 358 16.55 22.90 21.13
N ARG A 359 17.30 21.91 21.61
CA ARG A 359 17.08 21.25 22.90
C ARG A 359 16.96 22.21 24.07
N ASP A 360 17.94 23.10 24.22
CA ASP A 360 18.00 23.98 25.39
C ASP A 360 16.86 25.01 25.37
N GLY A 361 16.46 25.45 24.17
CA GLY A 361 15.30 26.33 23.97
C GLY A 361 13.96 25.64 24.26
N LEU A 362 13.84 24.35 23.95
CA LEU A 362 12.66 23.54 24.31
C LEU A 362 12.61 23.29 25.82
N PHE A 363 13.74 22.96 26.46
CA PHE A 363 13.76 22.77 27.92
C PHE A 363 13.54 24.06 28.71
N ALA A 364 13.94 25.22 28.19
CA ALA A 364 13.60 26.50 28.82
C ALA A 364 12.08 26.74 28.92
N GLN A 365 11.30 26.09 28.05
CA GLN A 365 9.83 26.18 28.03
C GLN A 365 9.16 25.16 28.97
N ARG A 366 9.92 24.25 29.60
CA ARG A 366 9.42 23.32 30.63
C ARG A 366 9.16 24.06 31.93
N ILE A 367 7.96 24.59 32.08
CA ILE A 367 7.53 25.37 33.26
C ILE A 367 6.39 24.72 34.04
N GLY A 368 5.76 23.68 33.48
CA GLY A 368 4.57 23.03 34.02
C GLY A 368 4.84 21.67 34.69
N ALA A 369 3.80 20.83 34.70
CA ALA A 369 3.83 19.47 35.21
C ALA A 369 4.53 18.51 34.24
N THR A 370 5.05 17.40 34.75
CA THR A 370 5.66 16.35 33.92
C THR A 370 4.84 15.07 34.01
N TRP A 371 4.31 14.63 32.89
CA TRP A 371 3.58 13.38 32.71
C TRP A 371 4.55 12.33 32.17
N ALA A 372 4.67 11.17 32.80
CA ALA A 372 5.61 10.13 32.39
C ALA A 372 4.94 8.77 32.17
N LEU A 373 5.34 8.09 31.10
CA LEU A 373 4.95 6.72 30.75
C LEU A 373 6.21 5.87 30.66
N ASP A 374 6.16 4.66 31.24
CA ASP A 374 7.26 3.70 31.19
C ASP A 374 6.92 2.47 30.34
N TRP A 375 7.93 1.93 29.65
CA TRP A 375 7.73 0.79 28.77
C TRP A 375 7.23 -0.49 29.47
N GLU A 376 7.52 -0.71 30.76
CA GLU A 376 7.11 -1.96 31.43
C GLU A 376 5.60 -1.96 31.60
N THR A 377 5.05 -0.86 32.11
CA THR A 377 3.60 -0.71 32.28
C THR A 377 2.88 -0.74 30.92
N GLN A 378 3.46 -0.11 29.90
CA GLN A 378 2.80 0.06 28.61
C GLN A 378 2.93 -1.13 27.66
N LEU A 379 4.01 -1.92 27.74
CA LEU A 379 4.32 -2.96 26.75
C LEU A 379 4.45 -4.38 27.31
N LEU A 380 4.95 -4.55 28.54
CA LEU A 380 5.30 -5.87 29.10
C LEU A 380 4.39 -6.34 30.24
N GLY A 381 3.75 -5.41 30.93
CA GLY A 381 2.95 -5.68 32.13
C GLY A 381 1.46 -5.90 31.84
N VAL A 382 0.74 -6.29 32.88
CA VAL A 382 -0.74 -6.29 32.93
C VAL A 382 -1.25 -4.87 33.26
N GLY A 383 -0.55 -3.84 32.78
CA GLY A 383 -0.83 -2.44 33.10
C GLY A 383 -2.18 -1.97 32.57
N GLU A 384 -2.75 -0.96 33.22
CA GLU A 384 -3.92 -0.27 32.67
C GLU A 384 -3.58 0.39 31.33
N ALA A 385 -4.61 0.56 30.49
CA ALA A 385 -4.47 1.17 29.18
C ALA A 385 -3.79 2.55 29.24
N VAL A 386 -3.24 2.97 28.09
CA VAL A 386 -2.77 4.35 27.83
C VAL A 386 -3.70 5.40 28.43
N PRO A 387 -3.20 6.62 28.73
CA PRO A 387 -4.00 7.66 29.36
C PRO A 387 -5.39 7.84 28.79
N ALA A 388 -6.36 8.07 29.68
CA ALA A 388 -7.73 8.38 29.28
C ALA A 388 -7.68 9.54 28.28
N ARG A 389 -8.36 9.37 27.14
CA ARG A 389 -8.28 10.33 26.03
C ARG A 389 -9.35 11.41 26.19
N PRO A 390 -9.00 12.70 26.03
CA PRO A 390 -7.65 13.22 25.82
C PRO A 390 -6.86 13.37 27.14
N LEU A 391 -5.53 13.24 27.06
CA LEU A 391 -4.61 13.65 28.12
C LEU A 391 -4.56 15.18 28.14
N VAL A 392 -5.20 15.79 29.14
CA VAL A 392 -5.27 17.25 29.28
C VAL A 392 -3.99 17.77 29.92
N MET A 393 -3.28 18.64 29.20
CA MET A 393 -2.02 19.27 29.62
C MET A 393 -2.12 20.79 29.48
N GLN A 394 -1.23 21.53 30.13
CA GLN A 394 -1.11 22.98 29.96
C GLN A 394 0.13 23.33 29.12
N VAL A 395 0.12 24.50 28.48
CA VAL A 395 1.33 25.04 27.84
C VAL A 395 2.48 25.11 28.87
N GLY A 396 3.61 24.51 28.52
CA GLY A 396 4.78 24.34 29.38
C GLY A 396 4.85 23.03 30.16
N ASP A 397 3.78 22.22 30.17
CA ASP A 397 3.84 20.84 30.64
C ASP A 397 4.71 19.99 29.72
N THR A 398 5.13 18.83 30.22
CA THR A 398 5.95 17.88 29.46
C THR A 398 5.38 16.47 29.53
N LEU A 399 5.39 15.76 28.41
CA LEU A 399 5.18 14.32 28.34
C LEU A 399 6.53 13.62 28.17
N ILE A 400 6.80 12.57 28.94
CA ILE A 400 8.02 11.77 28.90
C ILE A 400 7.65 10.33 28.59
N LEU A 401 8.33 9.73 27.61
CA LEU A 401 8.29 8.29 27.35
C LEU A 401 9.65 7.69 27.72
N GLU A 402 9.65 6.74 28.66
CA GLU A 402 10.85 5.98 29.03
C GLU A 402 10.87 4.61 28.36
N VAL A 403 11.93 4.35 27.61
CA VAL A 403 12.19 3.07 26.95
C VAL A 403 13.64 2.67 27.24
N PRO A 404 13.95 1.41 27.57
CA PRO A 404 15.33 0.97 27.70
C PRO A 404 16.08 1.10 26.39
N GLN A 405 17.38 1.36 26.46
CA GLN A 405 18.23 1.38 25.27
C GLN A 405 18.58 -0.03 24.82
N THR A 406 18.72 -0.96 25.78
CA THR A 406 19.07 -2.34 25.51
C THR A 406 18.20 -3.30 26.33
N ASP A 407 18.25 -4.58 26.02
CA ASP A 407 17.58 -5.59 26.82
C ASP A 407 18.27 -5.77 28.20
N GLN A 408 17.73 -6.64 29.05
CA GLN A 408 18.26 -6.83 30.42
C GLN A 408 19.72 -7.31 30.44
N SER A 409 20.20 -7.93 29.36
CA SER A 409 21.58 -8.39 29.23
C SER A 409 22.56 -7.31 28.73
N GLY A 410 22.06 -6.18 28.23
CA GLY A 410 22.89 -5.18 27.56
C GLY A 410 23.25 -5.54 26.12
N GLU A 411 22.78 -6.67 25.61
CA GLU A 411 23.28 -7.27 24.37
C GLU A 411 22.54 -6.80 23.12
N TYR A 412 21.24 -6.56 23.26
CA TYR A 412 20.35 -6.27 22.13
C TYR A 412 19.77 -4.87 22.28
N ARG A 413 19.88 -4.06 21.22
CA ARG A 413 19.44 -2.67 21.24
C ARG A 413 17.97 -2.54 20.85
N TYR A 414 17.27 -1.60 21.49
CA TYR A 414 15.95 -1.15 21.04
C TYR A 414 16.05 0.10 20.16
N MET A 415 15.19 0.14 19.15
CA MET A 415 14.95 1.27 18.27
C MET A 415 13.60 1.87 18.60
N VAL A 416 13.54 3.20 18.76
CA VAL A 416 12.29 3.91 19.06
C VAL A 416 11.99 4.92 17.96
N ASN A 417 10.88 4.72 17.26
CA ASN A 417 10.37 5.63 16.23
C ASN A 417 9.14 6.36 16.76
N VAL A 418 9.11 7.69 16.64
CA VAL A 418 8.00 8.52 17.11
C VAL A 418 7.20 9.03 15.93
N TYR A 419 5.87 9.01 16.05
CA TYR A 419 4.95 9.50 15.04
C TYR A 419 3.97 10.49 15.66
N MET A 420 3.79 11.67 15.06
CA MET A 420 2.81 12.67 15.49
C MET A 420 2.31 13.55 14.34
N ASP A 421 1.17 14.22 14.54
CA ASP A 421 0.56 15.14 13.57
C ASP A 421 1.02 16.61 13.71
N LYS A 422 1.24 17.10 14.94
CA LYS A 422 1.47 18.53 15.20
C LYS A 422 2.63 18.82 16.14
N THR A 423 3.79 19.14 15.55
CA THR A 423 5.02 19.48 16.27
C THR A 423 5.03 20.89 16.88
N ASP A 424 4.09 21.74 16.47
CA ASP A 424 3.88 23.09 16.95
C ASP A 424 3.03 23.11 18.23
N VAL A 425 2.14 22.13 18.43
CA VAL A 425 1.38 21.90 19.68
C VAL A 425 2.24 21.18 20.72
N LEU A 426 2.87 20.08 20.32
CA LEU A 426 3.75 19.29 21.17
C LEU A 426 5.11 19.15 20.47
N SER A 427 6.21 19.47 21.15
CA SER A 427 7.52 19.52 20.50
C SER A 427 7.93 18.19 19.85
N LYS A 428 8.89 18.25 18.92
CA LYS A 428 9.65 17.05 18.51
C LYS A 428 10.25 16.35 19.74
N PRO A 429 10.46 15.02 19.68
CA PRO A 429 11.07 14.29 20.78
C PRO A 429 12.48 14.78 21.08
N VAL A 430 12.71 15.14 22.34
CA VAL A 430 14.00 15.55 22.86
C VAL A 430 14.60 14.39 23.66
N ASN A 431 15.84 14.00 23.35
CA ASN A 431 16.52 12.99 24.14
C ASN A 431 17.05 13.61 25.45
N GLU A 432 16.58 13.11 26.58
CA GLU A 432 17.20 13.35 27.89
C GLU A 432 18.19 12.20 28.17
N VAL A 433 19.48 12.53 28.23
CA VAL A 433 20.49 11.60 28.73
C VAL A 433 20.48 11.72 30.25
N ILE A 434 19.81 10.79 30.93
CA ILE A 434 19.96 10.68 32.37
C ILE A 434 21.22 9.89 32.66
N GLU A 435 22.25 10.58 33.18
CA GLU A 435 23.35 9.90 33.85
C GLU A 435 22.81 9.20 35.10
N VAL A 436 22.70 7.87 35.03
CA VAL A 436 22.32 7.08 36.20
C VAL A 436 23.43 7.26 37.23
N LYS A 437 23.09 7.88 38.37
CA LYS A 437 24.06 8.06 39.45
C LYS A 437 24.60 6.68 39.88
N ALA A 438 25.90 6.49 39.72
CA ALA A 438 26.57 5.25 40.10
C ALA A 438 26.14 4.80 41.51
N PRO A 439 25.86 3.50 41.72
CA PRO A 439 25.39 3.01 43.00
C PRO A 439 26.37 3.40 44.12
N LYS A 440 25.84 3.94 45.22
CA LYS A 440 26.65 4.30 46.39
C LYS A 440 27.52 3.10 46.79
N LYS A 441 28.86 3.31 46.82
CA LYS A 441 29.87 2.33 47.24
C LYS A 441 29.40 1.61 48.51
N GLY A 442 28.93 0.36 48.38
CA GLY A 442 28.43 -0.43 49.52
C GLY A 442 27.43 -1.53 49.17
N LYS A 443 26.67 -1.43 48.08
CA LYS A 443 25.83 -2.54 47.57
C LYS A 443 26.57 -3.30 46.48
N LYS A 444 27.31 -4.35 46.86
CA LYS A 444 27.84 -5.35 45.91
C LYS A 444 26.70 -6.29 45.53
N GLY A 445 26.40 -6.41 44.23
CA GLY A 445 25.75 -7.62 43.70
C GLY A 445 24.54 -7.45 42.78
N GLY A 446 24.25 -6.28 42.22
CA GLY A 446 23.26 -6.13 41.15
C GLY A 446 23.94 -5.67 39.86
N PRO A 447 23.51 -6.15 38.67
CA PRO A 447 23.90 -5.53 37.40
C PRO A 447 23.54 -4.03 37.43
N GLU A 448 24.37 -3.21 36.81
CA GLU A 448 24.11 -1.78 36.66
C GLU A 448 22.82 -1.61 35.85
N PRO A 449 21.84 -0.80 36.33
CA PRO A 449 20.59 -0.63 35.60
C PRO A 449 20.86 -0.03 34.22
N ASP A 450 20.29 -0.65 33.19
CA ASP A 450 20.47 -0.24 31.79
C ASP A 450 20.12 1.25 31.60
N PRO A 451 20.92 2.04 30.87
CA PRO A 451 20.55 3.40 30.50
C PRO A 451 19.18 3.45 29.82
N LEU A 452 18.23 4.15 30.45
CA LEU A 452 16.92 4.43 29.86
C LEU A 452 17.06 5.56 28.83
N LEU A 453 16.47 5.37 27.66
CA LEU A 453 16.18 6.44 26.71
C LEU A 453 14.92 7.16 27.17
N GLN A 454 15.06 8.43 27.53
CA GLN A 454 13.94 9.30 27.83
C GLN A 454 13.64 10.21 26.65
N LEU A 455 12.40 10.12 26.17
CA LEU A 455 11.89 10.97 25.10
C LEU A 455 10.96 12.01 25.70
N THR A 456 11.42 13.25 25.74
CA THR A 456 10.67 14.37 26.30
C THR A 456 9.99 15.16 25.19
N PHE A 457 8.73 15.52 25.45
CA PHE A 457 7.86 16.30 24.58
C PHE A 457 7.33 17.48 25.37
N VAL A 458 7.57 18.70 24.90
CA VAL A 458 7.16 19.94 25.59
C VAL A 458 5.87 20.46 24.96
N ALA A 459 4.87 20.80 25.78
CA ALA A 459 3.64 21.43 25.32
C ALA A 459 3.91 22.91 24.99
N LEU A 460 3.84 23.27 23.71
CA LEU A 460 4.29 24.57 23.21
C LEU A 460 3.15 25.58 23.06
N GLN A 461 1.98 25.14 22.57
CA GLN A 461 0.82 26.00 22.37
C GLN A 461 -0.49 25.22 22.53
N GLU A 462 -1.59 25.94 22.64
CA GLU A 462 -2.94 25.38 22.74
C GLU A 462 -3.30 24.57 21.49
N GLY A 463 -3.93 23.41 21.68
CA GLY A 463 -4.36 22.57 20.58
C GLY A 463 -4.44 21.09 20.91
N LYS A 464 -4.71 20.27 19.88
CA LYS A 464 -4.75 18.81 19.98
C LYS A 464 -3.64 18.21 19.13
N CYS A 465 -2.89 17.28 19.73
CA CYS A 465 -1.82 16.52 19.09
C CYS A 465 -2.03 15.03 19.37
N VAL A 466 -1.82 14.18 18.37
CA VAL A 466 -1.84 12.73 18.54
C VAL A 466 -0.43 12.19 18.34
N ILE A 467 0.03 11.38 19.29
CA ILE A 467 1.38 10.79 19.27
C ILE A 467 1.36 9.30 19.60
N PHE A 468 2.24 8.53 18.97
CA PHE A 468 2.67 7.24 19.50
C PHE A 468 4.16 7.01 19.28
N ALA A 469 4.73 6.05 20.02
CA ALA A 469 6.08 5.56 19.82
C ALA A 469 6.08 4.06 19.53
N ASP A 470 6.64 3.66 18.38
CA ASP A 470 6.93 2.25 18.09
C ASP A 470 8.31 1.92 18.67
N VAL A 471 8.36 0.94 19.57
CA VAL A 471 9.57 0.34 20.14
C VAL A 471 9.82 -0.98 19.40
N SER A 472 10.98 -1.12 18.77
CA SER A 472 11.33 -2.26 17.92
C SER A 472 12.71 -2.81 18.29
N TRP A 473 12.92 -4.10 18.11
CA TRP A 473 14.25 -4.73 18.07
C TRP A 473 14.42 -5.64 16.85
N GLU A 474 13.60 -5.47 15.82
CA GLU A 474 13.59 -6.33 14.62
C GLU A 474 14.96 -6.43 13.93
N ASP A 475 15.76 -5.36 14.00
CA ASP A 475 17.11 -5.33 13.45
C ASP A 475 18.11 -6.19 14.24
N GLN A 476 17.76 -6.59 15.46
CA GLN A 476 18.53 -7.49 16.31
C GLN A 476 18.14 -8.96 16.12
N GLU A 477 17.07 -9.25 15.37
CA GLU A 477 16.54 -10.60 15.20
C GLU A 477 17.53 -11.52 14.48
N GLU A 478 18.28 -11.00 13.50
CA GLU A 478 19.38 -11.73 12.85
C GLU A 478 20.45 -12.18 13.85
N LYS A 479 20.86 -11.28 14.75
CA LYS A 479 21.84 -11.58 15.80
C LYS A 479 21.30 -12.63 16.77
N LEU A 480 20.04 -12.51 17.17
CA LEU A 480 19.38 -13.46 18.07
C LEU A 480 19.32 -14.87 17.42
N CYS A 481 18.89 -14.94 16.17
CA CYS A 481 18.78 -16.20 15.42
C CYS A 481 20.15 -16.87 15.24
N LEU A 482 21.19 -16.10 14.93
CA LEU A 482 22.58 -16.63 14.88
C LEU A 482 23.03 -17.19 16.22
N THR A 483 22.78 -16.45 17.30
CA THR A 483 23.23 -16.81 18.65
C THR A 483 22.57 -18.11 19.13
N HIS A 484 21.28 -18.27 18.86
CA HIS A 484 20.48 -19.40 19.31
C HIS A 484 20.23 -20.47 18.22
N LYS A 485 20.84 -20.32 17.04
CA LYS A 485 20.69 -21.22 15.88
C LYS A 485 19.22 -21.43 15.48
N LEU A 486 18.44 -20.36 15.48
CA LEU A 486 17.03 -20.41 15.09
C LEU A 486 16.91 -20.48 13.56
N LEU A 487 15.92 -21.23 13.08
CA LEU A 487 15.64 -21.43 11.65
C LEU A 487 14.51 -20.53 11.13
N ALA A 488 13.87 -19.80 12.03
CA ALA A 488 12.80 -18.85 11.78
C ALA A 488 12.97 -17.64 12.72
N PRO A 489 12.41 -16.47 12.36
CA PRO A 489 12.27 -15.38 13.34
C PRO A 489 11.45 -15.87 14.54
N VAL A 490 11.59 -15.18 15.67
CA VAL A 490 10.82 -15.57 16.87
C VAL A 490 9.33 -15.36 16.61
N ALA A 491 8.48 -16.21 17.16
CA ALA A 491 7.04 -16.11 16.99
C ALA A 491 6.41 -14.88 17.66
N LYS A 492 7.12 -14.24 18.59
CA LYS A 492 6.62 -13.09 19.36
C LYS A 492 6.83 -11.79 18.60
N ASN A 493 6.03 -10.78 18.91
CA ASN A 493 6.18 -9.49 18.26
C ASN A 493 7.51 -8.84 18.67
N THR A 494 8.23 -8.37 17.67
CA THR A 494 9.49 -7.62 17.83
C THR A 494 9.29 -6.12 17.70
N VAL A 495 8.03 -5.69 17.50
CA VAL A 495 7.58 -4.30 17.59
C VAL A 495 6.42 -4.19 18.56
N ALA A 496 6.41 -3.13 19.35
CA ALA A 496 5.26 -2.74 20.13
C ALA A 496 5.02 -1.24 20.04
N ARG A 497 3.80 -0.81 20.36
CA ARG A 497 3.37 0.58 20.26
C ARG A 497 2.95 1.11 21.62
N ILE A 498 3.55 2.23 22.02
CA ILE A 498 3.10 3.05 23.14
C ILE A 498 2.20 4.16 22.57
N GLY A 499 0.88 4.04 22.75
CA GLY A 499 -0.13 4.96 22.24
C GLY A 499 -1.24 4.29 21.40
N PRO A 500 -2.04 5.06 20.64
CA PRO A 500 -1.95 6.51 20.49
C PRO A 500 -2.39 7.27 21.73
N ILE A 501 -1.68 8.36 22.00
CA ILE A 501 -1.95 9.33 23.06
C ILE A 501 -2.50 10.58 22.38
N GLU A 502 -3.73 10.96 22.75
CA GLU A 502 -4.35 12.21 22.30
C GLU A 502 -4.11 13.25 23.37
N ALA A 503 -3.17 14.18 23.14
CA ALA A 503 -2.86 15.27 24.06
C ALA A 503 -3.71 16.50 23.69
N GLU A 504 -4.42 17.05 24.68
CA GLU A 504 -5.15 18.32 24.56
C GLU A 504 -4.45 19.38 25.42
N ILE A 505 -3.75 20.29 24.76
CA ILE A 505 -2.99 21.36 25.39
C ILE A 505 -3.89 22.57 25.58
N GLN A 506 -4.03 23.01 26.83
CA GLN A 506 -4.81 24.17 27.23
C GLN A 506 -3.92 25.34 27.64
N LYS A 507 -4.51 26.53 27.71
CA LYS A 507 -3.82 27.74 28.17
C LYS A 507 -3.27 27.53 29.58
N ALA A 508 -2.05 28.02 29.82
CA ALA A 508 -1.51 28.08 31.17
C ALA A 508 -2.43 28.95 32.05
N VAL A 509 -3.05 28.33 33.07
CA VAL A 509 -3.82 29.07 34.07
C VAL A 509 -2.80 29.76 34.96
N GLY A 510 -2.85 31.09 35.08
CA GLY A 510 -1.82 31.94 35.73
C GLY A 510 -1.56 31.72 37.23
N GLY A 511 -1.86 30.55 37.77
CA GLY A 511 -1.40 30.10 39.09
C GLY A 511 0.06 29.63 39.03
N LYS A 512 0.75 29.67 40.18
CA LYS A 512 2.01 28.94 40.35
C LYS A 512 1.72 27.45 40.14
N GLY A 513 1.88 26.96 38.91
CA GLY A 513 1.81 25.53 38.62
C GLY A 513 2.80 24.77 39.51
N ASP A 514 2.49 23.52 39.82
CA ASP A 514 3.37 22.60 40.56
C ASP A 514 4.63 22.32 39.74
N LYS A 515 5.55 23.30 39.73
CA LYS A 515 6.81 23.23 38.97
C LYS A 515 7.56 21.96 39.37
N GLY A 516 7.65 21.03 38.41
CA GLY A 516 8.40 19.79 38.58
C GLY A 516 7.67 18.64 39.27
N ALA A 517 6.34 18.70 39.43
CA ALA A 517 5.59 17.51 39.84
C ALA A 517 5.64 16.46 38.71
N LEU A 518 6.39 15.38 38.95
CA LEU A 518 6.43 14.20 38.09
C LEU A 518 5.24 13.30 38.42
N GLN A 519 4.32 13.17 37.47
CA GLN A 519 3.15 12.32 37.53
C GLN A 519 3.37 11.11 36.61
N TRP A 520 3.57 9.95 37.22
CA TRP A 520 3.63 8.68 36.50
C TRP A 520 2.21 8.21 36.18
N TRP A 521 1.95 7.89 34.92
CA TRP A 521 0.67 7.33 34.53
C TRP A 521 0.60 5.85 34.92
N THR A 522 -0.25 5.52 35.90
CA THR A 522 -0.62 4.15 36.34
C THR A 522 0.53 3.21 36.75
N GLY A 523 1.80 3.65 36.72
CA GLY A 523 2.98 2.84 37.01
C GLY A 523 3.55 3.07 38.41
N ASP A 524 3.59 2.00 39.21
CA ASP A 524 4.20 1.90 40.55
C ASP A 524 5.74 1.97 40.55
N LYS A 525 6.39 2.34 39.44
CA LYS A 525 7.85 2.19 39.25
C LYS A 525 8.70 3.11 40.16
N TRP A 526 8.06 4.00 40.93
CA TRP A 526 8.64 4.66 42.11
C TRP A 526 7.83 4.51 43.41
N ALA A 527 6.81 3.66 43.45
CA ALA A 527 6.21 3.15 44.69
C ALA A 527 7.14 2.13 45.40
N GLY A 528 8.44 2.43 45.39
CA GLY A 528 9.45 1.93 46.33
C GLY A 528 9.18 2.36 47.78
N LYS A 529 7.91 2.31 48.21
CA LYS A 529 7.47 1.80 49.50
C LYS A 529 6.14 1.05 49.29
N LYS A 530 6.20 -0.20 48.84
CA LYS A 530 5.23 -1.22 49.29
C LYS A 530 5.34 -1.28 50.83
N LYS A 531 4.63 -0.39 51.53
CA LYS A 531 4.32 -0.59 52.94
C LYS A 531 3.50 -1.87 52.98
N LYS A 532 4.06 -2.94 53.57
CA LYS A 532 3.25 -4.09 53.96
C LYS A 532 2.03 -3.57 54.73
N PRO A 533 0.80 -4.06 54.47
CA PRO A 533 -0.32 -3.73 55.33
C PRO A 533 0.06 -4.17 56.75
N LYS A 534 0.01 -3.22 57.70
CA LYS A 534 0.12 -3.58 59.12
C LYS A 534 -1.09 -4.45 59.43
N LYS A 535 -0.82 -5.65 59.95
CA LYS A 535 -1.83 -6.49 60.59
C LYS A 535 -2.43 -5.78 61.78
#